data_AF-A0AAP9K8R8-F1
#
_entry.id   AF-A0AAP9K8R8-F1
#
_cell.length_a   1.000
_cell.length_b   1.000
_cell.length_c   1.000
_cell.angle_alpha   90.00
_cell.angle_beta   90.00
_cell.angle_gamma   90.00
#
_symmetry.space_group_name_H-M   'P 1'
#
loop_
_entity.id
_entity.type
_entity.pdbx_description
1 polymer ?
#
loop_
_entity_poly.entity_id
_entity_poly.type
_entity_poly.pdbx_seq_one_letter_code
_entity_poly.pdbx_strand_id
1 'polypeptide(L)'
;MSLETLLKQVRACQICADDLPLGANPVVQAAKDARILIIGQAPGTRVHKTSIPWNDPSGDRLRHWLDIDKDTFYDPNKIAIVPMGFCYPGKGNSGDLPPRKECAPAWHKQILDQLPNIELTLLIGQYSQQYYLTNKPKTLTQTVQQWQDWEPDFIPLPHPSPRNTLWLKKNPWFESDVVPYLKKRVHSML
;
A
#
# COMPACT_ATOMS: atom_id res chain seq x y z
N MET A 1 21.04 13.11 0.81
CA MET A 1 21.11 11.78 1.44
C MET A 1 20.73 10.73 0.40
N SER A 2 21.35 9.55 0.38
CA SER A 2 20.96 8.49 -0.56
C SER A 2 19.65 7.80 -0.11
N LEU A 3 18.92 7.19 -1.05
CA LEU A 3 17.73 6.38 -0.72
C LEU A 3 18.09 5.24 0.25
N GLU A 4 19.24 4.58 0.08
CA GLU A 4 19.66 3.50 0.96
C GLU A 4 19.84 3.99 2.41
N THR A 5 20.52 5.12 2.60
CA THR A 5 20.70 5.74 3.92
C THR A 5 19.37 6.14 4.53
N LEU A 6 18.47 6.73 3.73
CA LEU A 6 17.12 7.09 4.18
C LEU A 6 16.34 5.85 4.65
N LEU A 7 16.33 4.77 3.87
CA LEU A 7 15.61 3.55 4.23
C LEU A 7 16.20 2.88 5.48
N LYS A 8 17.51 3.01 5.75
CA LYS A 8 18.11 2.59 7.02
C LYS A 8 17.57 3.41 8.20
N GLN A 9 17.44 4.72 8.06
CA GLN A 9 16.83 5.58 9.09
C GLN A 9 15.36 5.24 9.33
N VAL A 10 14.59 5.05 8.25
CA VAL A 10 13.18 4.65 8.33
C VAL A 10 13.02 3.34 9.09
N ARG A 11 13.85 2.33 8.79
CA ARG A 11 13.81 1.02 9.48
C ARG A 11 14.26 1.10 10.95
N ALA A 12 15.03 2.11 11.33
CA ALA A 12 15.42 2.37 12.71
C ALA A 12 14.43 3.27 13.48
N CYS A 13 13.37 3.77 12.83
CA CYS A 13 12.43 4.72 13.42
C CYS A 13 11.75 4.17 14.69
N GLN A 14 11.74 4.98 15.76
CA GLN A 14 11.12 4.66 17.05
C GLN A 14 9.97 5.62 17.45
N ILE A 15 9.53 6.52 16.56
CA ILE A 15 8.57 7.60 16.87
C ILE A 15 7.32 7.11 17.63
N CYS A 16 6.75 5.97 17.24
CA CYS A 16 5.55 5.42 17.85
C CYS A 16 5.81 4.17 18.69
N ALA A 17 7.07 3.84 19.03
CA ALA A 17 7.43 2.57 19.65
C ALA A 17 6.64 2.27 20.94
N ASP A 18 6.50 3.27 21.81
CA ASP A 18 5.82 3.14 23.10
C ASP A 18 4.30 2.89 22.98
N ASP A 19 3.72 3.22 21.83
CA ASP A 19 2.30 3.02 21.54
C ASP A 19 2.00 1.69 20.82
N LEU A 20 3.04 0.92 20.44
CA LEU A 20 2.89 -0.30 19.64
C LEU A 20 2.98 -1.54 20.54
N PRO A 21 2.00 -2.46 20.46
CA PRO A 21 1.96 -3.61 21.36
C PRO A 21 3.08 -4.63 21.15
N LEU A 22 3.75 -4.59 19.99
CA LEU A 22 4.89 -5.43 19.66
C LEU A 22 6.16 -4.61 19.38
N GLY A 23 6.18 -3.33 19.76
CA GLY A 23 7.26 -2.41 19.46
C GLY A 23 7.36 -2.00 17.98
N ALA A 24 8.31 -1.12 17.69
CA ALA A 24 8.55 -0.63 16.34
C ALA A 24 9.26 -1.68 15.47
N ASN A 25 8.64 -2.01 14.33
CA ASN A 25 9.28 -2.73 13.23
C ASN A 25 8.80 -2.10 11.90
N PRO A 26 9.43 -1.00 11.45
CA PRO A 26 9.04 -0.32 10.22
C PRO A 26 9.33 -1.18 8.97
N VAL A 27 8.29 -1.57 8.24
CA VAL A 27 8.40 -2.40 7.03
C VAL A 27 8.12 -1.57 5.78
N VAL A 28 9.17 -1.36 4.98
CA VAL A 28 9.14 -0.64 3.70
C VAL A 28 10.04 -1.31 2.66
N GLN A 29 9.68 -1.20 1.38
CA GLN A 29 10.44 -1.67 0.21
C GLN A 29 10.50 -0.55 -0.82
N ALA A 30 11.67 -0.23 -1.36
CA ALA A 30 11.81 0.79 -2.40
C ALA A 30 13.20 0.74 -3.04
N ALA A 31 13.28 0.98 -4.34
CA ALA A 31 14.48 1.37 -5.06
C ALA A 31 14.14 2.48 -6.05
N LYS A 32 15.16 3.22 -6.51
CA LYS A 32 14.99 4.39 -7.38
C LYS A 32 14.35 4.04 -8.73
N ASP A 33 14.54 2.81 -9.18
CA ASP A 33 14.07 2.33 -10.48
C ASP A 33 12.62 1.84 -10.44
N ALA A 34 12.02 1.73 -9.25
CA ALA A 34 10.61 1.37 -9.13
C ALA A 34 9.74 2.31 -9.97
N ARG A 35 8.81 1.71 -10.72
CA ARG A 35 7.82 2.45 -11.53
C ARG A 35 6.42 2.38 -10.93
N ILE A 36 6.19 1.41 -10.05
CA ILE A 36 4.91 1.20 -9.37
C ILE A 36 5.10 1.38 -7.87
N LEU A 37 4.25 2.19 -7.25
CA LEU A 37 4.19 2.40 -5.81
C LEU A 37 2.90 1.81 -5.22
N ILE A 38 3.02 1.06 -4.14
CA ILE A 38 1.88 0.51 -3.39
C ILE A 38 1.81 1.21 -2.02
N ILE A 39 0.69 1.90 -1.77
CA ILE A 39 0.39 2.55 -0.48
C ILE A 39 -0.81 1.86 0.16
N GLY A 40 -0.50 0.91 1.05
CA GLY A 40 -1.47 0.23 1.91
C GLY A 40 -1.72 0.92 3.25
N GLN A 41 -2.39 0.22 4.18
CA GLN A 41 -2.68 0.73 5.51
C GLN A 41 -1.46 0.64 6.45
N ALA A 42 -1.24 -0.54 7.03
CA ALA A 42 -0.11 -0.84 7.91
C ALA A 42 0.17 -2.35 7.90
N PRO A 43 1.36 -2.80 8.32
CA PRO A 43 1.65 -4.21 8.54
C PRO A 43 0.66 -4.88 9.48
N GLY A 44 0.24 -6.10 9.15
CA GLY A 44 -0.39 -7.01 10.11
C GLY A 44 0.63 -7.78 10.95
N THR A 45 0.17 -8.59 11.91
CA THR A 45 1.07 -9.35 12.81
C THR A 45 2.06 -10.26 12.07
N ARG A 46 1.66 -10.87 10.95
CA ARG A 46 2.54 -11.75 10.16
C ARG A 46 3.65 -10.96 9.47
N VAL A 47 3.32 -9.80 8.90
CA VAL A 47 4.31 -8.89 8.31
C VAL A 47 5.26 -8.37 9.39
N HIS A 48 4.77 -8.00 10.57
CA HIS A 48 5.62 -7.61 11.69
C HIS A 48 6.61 -8.71 12.10
N LYS A 49 6.21 -9.99 12.09
CA LYS A 49 7.12 -11.10 12.45
C LYS A 49 8.15 -11.44 11.36
N THR A 50 7.82 -11.18 10.10
CA THR A 50 8.66 -11.61 8.96
C THR A 50 9.44 -10.46 8.33
N SER A 51 9.04 -9.21 8.58
CA SER A 51 9.52 -8.01 7.92
C SER A 51 9.38 -8.03 6.37
N ILE A 52 8.52 -8.92 5.85
CA ILE A 52 8.24 -9.03 4.42
C ILE A 52 6.86 -8.39 4.16
N PRO A 53 6.78 -7.28 3.39
CA PRO A 53 5.51 -6.60 3.14
C PRO A 53 4.52 -7.53 2.43
N TRP A 54 3.22 -7.39 2.71
CA TRP A 54 2.17 -8.21 2.06
C TRP A 54 2.42 -9.73 2.08
N ASN A 55 3.17 -10.23 3.08
CA ASN A 55 3.41 -11.65 3.26
C ASN A 55 2.24 -12.31 3.99
N ASP A 56 1.02 -12.15 3.47
CA ASP A 56 -0.22 -12.64 4.05
C ASP A 56 -1.28 -12.88 2.94
N PRO A 57 -2.46 -13.46 3.25
CA PRO A 57 -3.49 -13.72 2.24
C PRO A 57 -4.01 -12.49 1.50
N SER A 58 -3.91 -11.29 2.09
CA SER A 58 -4.26 -10.05 1.40
C SER A 58 -3.25 -9.74 0.30
N GLY A 59 -1.96 -10.02 0.55
CA GLY A 59 -0.91 -9.93 -0.47
C GLY A 59 -1.06 -10.94 -1.59
N ASP A 60 -1.50 -12.17 -1.29
CA ASP A 60 -1.78 -13.18 -2.33
C ASP A 60 -2.89 -12.69 -3.27
N ARG A 61 -3.97 -12.13 -2.72
CA ARG A 61 -5.04 -11.56 -3.53
C ARG A 61 -4.59 -10.30 -4.29
N LEU A 62 -3.76 -9.45 -3.69
CA LEU A 62 -3.22 -8.28 -4.39
C LEU A 62 -2.40 -8.70 -5.61
N ARG A 63 -1.48 -9.65 -5.45
CA ARG A 63 -0.70 -10.20 -6.57
C ARG A 63 -1.60 -10.80 -7.64
N HIS A 64 -2.69 -11.47 -7.27
CA HIS A 64 -3.67 -11.97 -8.23
C HIS A 64 -4.38 -10.85 -9.01
N TRP A 65 -4.76 -9.75 -8.36
CA TRP A 65 -5.34 -8.58 -9.05
C TRP A 65 -4.33 -7.90 -9.98
N LEU A 66 -3.06 -7.88 -9.60
CA LEU A 66 -1.97 -7.30 -10.40
C LEU A 66 -1.45 -8.25 -11.50
N ASP A 67 -1.78 -9.54 -11.39
CA ASP A 67 -1.31 -10.62 -12.28
C ASP A 67 0.20 -10.79 -12.34
N ILE A 68 0.84 -10.69 -11.18
CA ILE A 68 2.29 -10.81 -11.04
C ILE A 68 2.69 -11.87 -10.02
N ASP A 69 3.85 -12.47 -10.26
CA ASP A 69 4.45 -13.43 -9.34
C ASP A 69 5.10 -12.76 -8.11
N LYS A 70 5.58 -13.59 -7.19
CA LYS A 70 6.24 -13.13 -5.97
C LYS A 70 7.57 -12.44 -6.28
N ASP A 71 8.33 -12.93 -7.25
CA ASP A 71 9.65 -12.39 -7.56
C ASP A 71 9.54 -10.96 -8.10
N THR A 72 8.58 -10.72 -8.99
CA THR A 72 8.23 -9.38 -9.48
C THR A 72 7.70 -8.49 -8.36
N PHE A 73 6.81 -9.00 -7.50
CA PHE A 73 6.23 -8.23 -6.40
C PHE A 73 7.27 -7.78 -5.36
N TYR A 74 8.26 -8.64 -5.10
CA TYR A 74 9.31 -8.40 -4.12
C TYR A 74 10.61 -7.82 -4.70
N ASP A 75 10.65 -7.53 -6.00
CA ASP A 75 11.74 -6.77 -6.61
C ASP A 75 11.56 -5.27 -6.32
N PRO A 76 12.42 -4.66 -5.47
CA PRO A 76 12.32 -3.25 -5.14
C PRO A 76 12.57 -2.32 -6.33
N ASN A 77 13.20 -2.80 -7.42
CA ASN A 77 13.42 -2.03 -8.64
C ASN A 77 12.19 -2.00 -9.54
N LYS A 78 11.18 -2.83 -9.27
CA LYS A 78 9.90 -2.80 -10.00
C LYS A 78 8.80 -2.17 -9.15
N ILE A 79 8.72 -2.59 -7.89
CA ILE A 79 7.62 -2.23 -6.98
C ILE A 79 8.17 -1.65 -5.68
N ALA A 80 7.81 -0.38 -5.42
CA ALA A 80 7.95 0.24 -4.11
C ALA A 80 6.70 -0.01 -3.26
N ILE A 81 6.88 -0.25 -1.96
CA ILE A 81 5.82 -0.49 -0.98
C ILE A 81 6.08 0.40 0.23
N VAL A 82 5.23 1.43 0.38
CA VAL A 82 5.32 2.46 1.42
C VAL A 82 3.93 2.63 2.04
N PRO A 83 3.55 1.85 3.07
CA PRO A 83 2.21 1.90 3.68
C PRO A 83 2.02 3.16 4.52
N MET A 84 0.77 3.60 4.77
CA MET A 84 0.49 4.78 5.60
C MET A 84 1.08 4.72 7.02
N GLY A 85 1.07 3.53 7.63
CA GLY A 85 1.76 3.22 8.88
C GLY A 85 2.80 2.14 8.65
N PHE A 86 4.02 2.36 9.11
CA PHE A 86 5.11 1.42 8.82
C PHE A 86 5.21 0.25 9.80
N CYS A 87 4.54 0.32 10.95
CA CYS A 87 4.58 -0.68 12.01
C CYS A 87 3.19 -1.29 12.26
N TYR A 88 3.16 -2.48 12.87
CA TYR A 88 1.91 -3.13 13.28
C TYR A 88 1.22 -2.37 14.42
N PRO A 89 0.03 -1.79 14.19
CA PRO A 89 -0.61 -0.88 15.15
C PRO A 89 -1.34 -1.60 16.28
N GLY A 90 -1.38 -2.94 16.28
CA GLY A 90 -2.16 -3.73 17.23
C GLY A 90 -3.49 -4.23 16.66
N LYS A 91 -4.23 -4.98 17.48
CA LYS A 91 -5.50 -5.61 17.12
C LYS A 91 -6.66 -4.90 17.82
N GLY A 92 -7.65 -4.46 17.06
CA GLY A 92 -8.96 -4.03 17.53
C GLY A 92 -10.04 -5.08 17.33
N ASN A 93 -11.30 -4.69 17.56
CA ASN A 93 -12.46 -5.60 17.54
C ASN A 93 -12.74 -6.20 16.15
N SER A 94 -12.54 -5.41 15.10
CA SER A 94 -12.88 -5.78 13.72
C SER A 94 -11.65 -6.08 12.85
N GLY A 95 -10.45 -6.09 13.42
CA GLY A 95 -9.19 -6.24 12.68
C GLY A 95 -8.01 -5.58 13.32
N ASP A 96 -6.96 -5.36 12.53
CA ASP A 96 -5.84 -4.54 12.98
C ASP A 96 -6.31 -3.09 13.14
N LEU A 97 -5.71 -2.38 14.10
CA LEU A 97 -6.01 -0.97 14.34
C LEU A 97 -5.62 -0.12 13.11
N PRO A 98 -6.16 1.10 12.99
CA PRO A 98 -5.74 2.05 11.95
C PRO A 98 -4.23 2.32 11.96
N PRO A 99 -3.64 2.72 10.81
CA PRO A 99 -2.26 3.18 10.78
C PRO A 99 -2.06 4.37 11.73
N ARG A 100 -0.90 4.38 12.40
CA ARG A 100 -0.43 5.49 13.23
C ARG A 100 -0.29 6.76 12.38
N LYS A 101 -0.68 7.91 12.92
CA LYS A 101 -0.76 9.19 12.18
C LYS A 101 0.60 9.83 11.95
N GLU A 102 1.61 9.42 12.71
CA GLU A 102 2.93 10.01 12.76
C GLU A 102 3.82 9.56 11.58
N CYS A 103 3.62 8.32 11.08
CA CYS A 103 4.50 7.71 10.08
C CYS A 103 4.53 8.47 8.75
N ALA A 104 3.37 8.71 8.14
CA ALA A 104 3.32 9.31 6.81
C ALA A 104 3.87 10.75 6.77
N PRO A 105 3.48 11.67 7.68
CA PRO A 105 4.09 13.00 7.76
C PRO A 105 5.60 12.97 8.00
N ALA A 106 6.10 12.01 8.78
CA ALA A 106 7.54 11.91 9.07
C ALA A 106 8.34 11.45 7.84
N TRP A 107 7.84 10.49 7.06
CA TRP A 107 8.68 9.74 6.12
C TRP A 107 8.22 9.74 4.66
N HIS A 108 6.92 9.86 4.35
CA HIS A 108 6.45 9.68 2.98
C HIS A 108 7.11 10.66 2.02
N LYS A 109 7.10 11.97 2.32
CA LYS A 109 7.69 12.97 1.43
C LYS A 109 9.16 12.66 1.15
N GLN A 110 9.94 12.37 2.18
CA GLN A 110 11.38 12.10 2.05
C GLN A 110 11.65 10.87 1.17
N ILE A 111 10.85 9.80 1.32
CA ILE A 111 10.97 8.59 0.51
C ILE A 111 10.56 8.88 -0.93
N LEU A 112 9.40 9.52 -1.15
CA LEU A 112 8.87 9.78 -2.48
C LEU A 112 9.74 10.73 -3.30
N ASP A 113 10.34 11.74 -2.66
CA ASP A 113 11.35 12.62 -3.30
C ASP A 113 12.58 11.84 -3.82
N GLN A 114 12.77 10.57 -3.41
CA GLN A 114 13.85 9.68 -3.84
C GLN A 114 13.39 8.60 -4.84
N LEU A 115 12.14 8.62 -5.29
CA LEU A 115 11.56 7.67 -6.24
C LEU A 115 11.10 8.37 -7.53
N PRO A 116 12.04 8.86 -8.36
CA PRO A 116 11.72 9.74 -9.50
C PRO A 116 10.97 9.04 -10.64
N ASN A 117 10.98 7.71 -10.69
CA ASN A 117 10.46 6.93 -11.80
C ASN A 117 9.05 6.38 -11.57
N ILE A 118 8.39 6.75 -10.46
CA ILE A 118 7.03 6.29 -10.18
C ILE A 118 6.07 6.87 -11.21
N GLU A 119 5.39 5.99 -11.93
CA GLU A 119 4.39 6.29 -12.95
C GLU A 119 2.97 5.86 -12.55
N LEU A 120 2.86 5.03 -11.52
CA LEU A 120 1.60 4.53 -11.00
C LEU A 120 1.67 4.34 -9.48
N THR A 121 0.70 4.91 -8.77
CA THR A 121 0.52 4.70 -7.33
C THR A 121 -0.81 4.01 -7.04
N LEU A 122 -0.74 2.84 -6.42
CA LEU A 122 -1.91 2.08 -5.94
C LEU A 122 -2.28 2.54 -4.53
N LEU A 123 -3.44 3.19 -4.40
CA LEU A 123 -3.96 3.69 -3.13
C LEU A 123 -4.95 2.67 -2.54
N ILE A 124 -4.44 1.78 -1.70
CA ILE A 124 -5.19 0.64 -1.17
C ILE A 124 -5.84 1.00 0.18
N GLY A 125 -7.16 1.17 0.14
CA GLY A 125 -8.00 1.44 1.30
C GLY A 125 -8.16 2.92 1.64
N GLN A 126 -9.07 3.20 2.57
CA GLN A 126 -9.53 4.57 2.83
C GLN A 126 -8.43 5.53 3.34
N TYR A 127 -7.43 5.04 4.07
CA TYR A 127 -6.41 5.89 4.68
C TYR A 127 -5.45 6.47 3.65
N SER A 128 -5.00 5.65 2.69
CA SER A 128 -4.16 6.14 1.59
C SER A 128 -4.96 7.03 0.64
N GLN A 129 -6.20 6.63 0.31
CA GLN A 129 -7.08 7.45 -0.53
C GLN A 129 -7.38 8.81 0.10
N GLN A 130 -7.69 8.87 1.40
CA GLN A 130 -7.95 10.14 2.09
C GLN A 130 -6.71 11.04 2.16
N TYR A 131 -5.52 10.46 2.23
CA TYR A 131 -4.28 11.22 2.31
C TYR A 131 -3.86 11.80 0.95
N TYR A 132 -4.01 11.03 -0.13
CA TYR A 132 -3.47 11.38 -1.44
C TYR A 132 -4.48 11.99 -2.41
N LEU A 133 -5.77 11.67 -2.29
CA LEU A 133 -6.77 12.14 -3.24
C LEU A 133 -7.45 13.42 -2.75
N THR A 134 -7.48 14.43 -3.62
CA THR A 134 -8.27 15.65 -3.43
C THR A 134 -9.68 15.45 -3.99
N ASN A 135 -10.67 16.12 -3.38
CA ASN A 135 -12.09 16.11 -3.83
C ASN A 135 -12.73 14.72 -4.00
N LYS A 136 -12.18 13.67 -3.37
CA LYS A 136 -12.72 12.32 -3.51
C LYS A 136 -14.13 12.18 -2.90
N PRO A 137 -14.93 11.21 -3.37
CA PRO A 137 -16.19 10.87 -2.73
C PRO A 137 -16.08 10.52 -1.25
N LYS A 138 -17.24 10.57 -0.57
CA LYS A 138 -17.33 10.27 0.87
C LYS A 138 -16.99 8.80 1.18
N THR A 139 -17.38 7.87 0.31
CA THR A 139 -17.25 6.43 0.58
C THR A 139 -16.15 5.77 -0.24
N LEU A 140 -15.53 4.72 0.34
CA LEU A 140 -14.56 3.87 -0.36
C LEU A 140 -15.11 3.33 -1.68
N THR A 141 -16.35 2.83 -1.68
CA THR A 141 -16.97 2.26 -2.87
C THR A 141 -17.06 3.28 -4.00
N GLN A 142 -17.55 4.48 -3.71
CA GLN A 142 -17.67 5.55 -4.73
C GLN A 142 -16.30 5.98 -5.24
N THR A 143 -15.31 6.12 -4.36
CA THR A 143 -13.93 6.44 -4.76
C THR A 143 -13.37 5.35 -5.69
N VAL A 144 -13.52 4.07 -5.35
CA VAL A 144 -13.04 2.98 -6.21
C VAL A 144 -13.83 2.91 -7.53
N GLN A 145 -15.12 3.22 -7.52
CA GLN A 145 -15.95 3.19 -8.73
C GLN A 145 -15.59 4.29 -9.73
N GLN A 146 -15.06 5.41 -9.25
CA GLN A 146 -14.63 6.57 -10.05
C GLN A 146 -13.12 6.56 -10.31
N TRP A 147 -12.46 5.40 -10.26
CA TRP A 147 -10.99 5.28 -10.34
C TRP A 147 -10.36 6.05 -11.52
N GLN A 148 -11.10 6.18 -12.63
CA GLN A 148 -10.68 6.92 -13.83
C GLN A 148 -10.36 8.40 -13.56
N ASP A 149 -10.95 9.00 -12.52
CA ASP A 149 -10.76 10.42 -12.19
C ASP A 149 -9.33 10.75 -11.71
N TRP A 150 -8.55 9.73 -11.33
CA TRP A 150 -7.18 9.92 -10.82
C TRP A 150 -6.10 9.30 -11.70
N GLU A 151 -6.47 8.83 -12.88
CA GLU A 151 -5.52 8.31 -13.85
C GLU A 151 -4.73 9.41 -14.56
N PRO A 152 -3.50 9.12 -15.01
CA PRO A 152 -2.79 7.83 -14.94
C PRO A 152 -2.03 7.60 -13.61
N ASP A 153 -2.03 8.59 -12.72
CA ASP A 153 -1.10 8.66 -11.59
C ASP A 153 -1.52 7.77 -10.42
N PHE A 154 -2.83 7.68 -10.14
CA PHE A 154 -3.36 6.92 -9.01
C PHE A 154 -4.47 5.95 -9.41
N ILE A 155 -4.47 4.78 -8.79
CA ILE A 155 -5.59 3.84 -8.84
C ILE A 155 -6.06 3.54 -7.41
N PRO A 156 -7.24 4.04 -6.99
CA PRO A 156 -7.81 3.68 -5.70
C PRO A 156 -8.36 2.26 -5.72
N LEU A 157 -7.94 1.45 -4.73
CA LEU A 157 -8.37 0.07 -4.59
C LEU A 157 -8.99 -0.18 -3.21
N PRO A 158 -9.95 -1.11 -3.08
CA PRO A 158 -10.37 -1.62 -1.78
C PRO A 158 -9.23 -2.46 -1.18
N HIS A 159 -9.25 -2.68 0.14
CA HIS A 159 -8.26 -3.59 0.74
C HIS A 159 -8.51 -5.03 0.27
N PRO A 160 -7.48 -5.80 -0.14
CA PRO A 160 -7.63 -7.20 -0.59
C PRO A 160 -7.85 -8.20 0.55
N SER A 161 -8.39 -7.77 1.70
CA SER A 161 -8.59 -8.62 2.87
C SER A 161 -9.69 -9.66 2.63
N PRO A 162 -9.59 -10.87 3.20
CA PRO A 162 -10.71 -11.82 3.25
C PRO A 162 -12.03 -11.19 3.75
N ARG A 163 -11.96 -10.19 4.63
CA ARG A 163 -13.14 -9.46 5.13
C ARG A 163 -13.90 -8.70 4.05
N ASN A 164 -13.24 -8.30 2.97
CA ASN A 164 -13.85 -7.59 1.84
C ASN A 164 -14.47 -8.53 0.80
N THR A 165 -14.52 -9.84 1.04
CA THR A 165 -15.12 -10.80 0.08
C THR A 165 -16.61 -10.52 -0.17
N LEU A 166 -17.37 -10.11 0.85
CA LEU A 166 -18.77 -9.71 0.66
C LEU A 166 -18.89 -8.42 -0.17
N TRP A 167 -17.97 -7.48 0.02
CA TRP A 167 -17.94 -6.25 -0.77
C TRP A 167 -17.68 -6.56 -2.24
N LEU A 168 -16.72 -7.44 -2.55
CA LEU A 168 -16.41 -7.87 -3.92
C LEU A 168 -17.63 -8.53 -4.59
N LYS A 169 -18.31 -9.45 -3.88
CA LYS A 169 -19.55 -10.08 -4.38
C LYS A 169 -20.67 -9.07 -4.69
N LYS A 170 -20.77 -7.99 -3.92
CA LYS A 170 -21.77 -6.93 -4.13
C LYS A 170 -21.35 -5.90 -5.19
N ASN A 171 -20.07 -5.87 -5.56
CA ASN A 171 -19.49 -4.92 -6.50
C ASN A 171 -18.72 -5.67 -7.60
N PRO A 172 -19.39 -6.53 -8.41
CA PRO A 172 -18.72 -7.37 -9.40
C PRO A 172 -17.97 -6.55 -10.47
N TRP A 173 -18.39 -5.30 -10.70
CA TRP A 173 -17.72 -4.33 -11.57
C TRP A 173 -16.23 -4.12 -11.21
N PHE A 174 -15.85 -4.33 -9.94
CA PHE A 174 -14.45 -4.21 -9.55
C PHE A 174 -13.57 -5.22 -10.28
N GLU A 175 -14.01 -6.48 -10.34
CA GLU A 175 -13.24 -7.56 -10.99
C GLU A 175 -13.43 -7.57 -12.51
N SER A 176 -14.57 -7.09 -13.03
CA SER A 176 -14.80 -7.03 -14.49
C SER A 176 -14.19 -5.80 -15.16
N ASP A 177 -14.03 -4.68 -14.45
CA ASP A 177 -13.67 -3.40 -15.06
C ASP A 177 -12.33 -2.88 -14.54
N VAL A 178 -12.16 -2.81 -13.21
CA VAL A 178 -10.95 -2.23 -12.58
C VAL A 178 -9.75 -3.18 -12.70
N VAL A 179 -9.94 -4.46 -12.36
CA VAL A 179 -8.84 -5.44 -12.37
C VAL A 179 -8.22 -5.61 -13.76
N PRO A 180 -8.99 -5.76 -14.86
CA PRO A 180 -8.39 -5.90 -16.20
C PRO A 180 -7.59 -4.66 -16.63
N TYR A 181 -8.09 -3.46 -16.30
CA TYR A 181 -7.34 -2.23 -16.54
C TYR A 181 -6.04 -2.21 -15.73
N LEU A 182 -6.13 -2.50 -14.43
CA LEU A 182 -4.99 -2.52 -13.52
C LEU A 182 -3.89 -3.47 -14.01
N LYS A 183 -4.25 -4.69 -14.44
CA LYS A 183 -3.31 -5.64 -15.05
C LYS A 183 -2.61 -5.04 -16.26
N LYS A 184 -3.38 -4.52 -17.22
CA LYS A 184 -2.82 -3.91 -18.45
C LYS A 184 -1.84 -2.78 -18.12
N ARG A 185 -2.21 -1.91 -17.17
CA ARG A 185 -1.36 -0.79 -16.76
C ARG A 185 -0.10 -1.28 -16.06
N VAL A 186 -0.21 -2.18 -15.10
CA VAL A 186 0.94 -2.78 -14.39
C VAL A 186 1.91 -3.44 -15.37
N HIS A 187 1.43 -4.29 -16.27
CA HIS A 187 2.28 -5.00 -17.23
C HIS A 187 2.96 -4.09 -18.26
N SER A 188 2.45 -2.89 -18.55
CA SER A 188 3.15 -1.96 -19.44
C SER A 188 4.37 -1.29 -18.79
N MET A 189 4.58 -1.52 -17.48
CA MET A 189 5.66 -0.91 -16.71
C MET A 189 6.72 -1.91 -16.19
N LEU A 190 6.44 -3.20 -16.25
CA LEU A 190 7.30 -4.29 -15.75
C LEU A 190 8.30 -4.81 -16.79
#